data_AF-A0A523Y7T1-F1
#
_entry.id   AF-A0A523Y7T1-F1
#
_cell.length_a   1.000
_cell.length_b   1.000
_cell.length_c   1.000
_cell.angle_alpha   90.00
_cell.angle_beta   90.00
_cell.angle_gamma   90.00
#
_symmetry.space_group_name_H-M   'P 1'
#
loop_
_entity.id
_entity.type
_entity.pdbx_description
1 polymer ?
#
loop_
_entity_poly.entity_id
_entity_poly.type
_entity_poly.pdbx_seq_one_letter_code
_entity_poly.pdbx_strand_id
1 'polypeptide(L)' 'MKLASIITGVVLVLYAIFALIQLWGTVVSWSTFIKITITAAVIVIATLGLAMLYREYIEEKSMKEDKYLD' A
#
# COMPACT_ATOMS: atom_id res chain seq x y z
N MET A 1 6.48 -9.82 3.53
CA MET A 1 6.48 -8.40 4.02
C MET A 1 7.26 -7.41 3.14
N LYS A 2 8.53 -7.68 2.78
CA LYS A 2 9.42 -6.72 2.07
C LYS A 2 8.83 -6.12 0.78
N LEU A 3 8.19 -6.93 -0.07
CA LEU A 3 7.59 -6.49 -1.32
C LEU A 3 6.42 -5.51 -1.09
N ALA A 4 5.52 -5.83 -0.15
CA ALA A 4 4.40 -4.97 0.21
C ALA A 4 4.84 -3.62 0.79
N SER A 5 5.91 -3.61 1.59
CA SER A 5 6.52 -2.38 2.10
C SER A 5 7.10 -1.52 0.97
N ILE A 6 7.77 -2.13 -0.02
CA ILE A 6 8.31 -1.41 -1.18
C ILE A 6 7.17 -0.82 -2.02
N ILE A 7 6.15 -1.61 -2.35
CA ILE A 7 5.00 -1.16 -3.15
C ILE A 7 4.30 0.01 -2.45
N THR A 8 3.96 -0.15 -1.16
CA THR A 8 3.33 0.91 -0.35
C THR A 8 4.20 2.16 -0.31
N GLY A 9 5.51 2.02 -0.09
CA GLY A 9 6.45 3.14 -0.05
C GLY A 9 6.50 3.91 -1.36
N VAL A 10 6.62 3.21 -2.50
CA VAL A 10 6.63 3.84 -3.83
C VAL A 10 5.32 4.58 -4.11
N VAL A 11 4.18 3.96 -3.82
CA VAL A 11 2.86 4.60 -4.01
C VAL A 11 2.74 5.87 -3.17
N LEU A 12 3.14 5.83 -1.90
CA LEU A 12 3.08 7.00 -1.02
C LEU A 12 4.02 8.13 -1.46
N VAL A 13 5.24 7.80 -1.88
CA VAL A 13 6.20 8.80 -2.38
C VAL A 13 5.68 9.47 -3.65
N LEU A 14 5.21 8.68 -4.62
CA LEU A 14 4.65 9.22 -5.86
C LEU A 14 3.40 10.08 -5.59
N TYR A 15 2.51 9.61 -4.72
CA TYR A 15 1.32 10.36 -4.35
C TYR A 15 1.67 11.65 -3.60
N ALA A 16 2.67 11.65 -2.71
CA ALA A 16 3.13 12.85 -2.02
C ALA A 16 3.68 13.91 -2.99
N ILE A 17 4.51 13.49 -3.95
CA ILE A 17 5.01 14.38 -5.01
C ILE A 17 3.83 14.94 -5.82
N PHE A 18 2.88 14.09 -6.22
CA PHE A 18 1.70 14.53 -6.95
C PHE A 18 0.83 15.51 -6.14
N ALA A 19 0.62 15.26 -4.85
CA ALA A 19 -0.16 16.14 -3.97
C ALA A 19 0.50 17.50 -3.80
N LEU A 20 1.83 17.55 -3.70
CA LEU A 20 2.58 18.82 -3.69
C LEU A 20 2.41 19.55 -5.02
N ILE A 21 2.56 18.87 -6.16
CA ILE A 21 2.35 19.47 -7.47
C ILE A 21 0.91 20.03 -7.60
N GLN A 22 -0.10 19.27 -7.15
CA GLN A 22 -1.48 19.73 -7.17
C GLN A 22 -1.72 20.94 -6.25
N LEU A 23 -1.12 20.95 -5.06
CA LEU A 23 -1.30 22.02 -4.07
C LEU A 23 -0.82 23.39 -4.60
N TRP A 24 0.31 23.40 -5.32
CA TRP A 24 0.92 24.65 -5.81
C TRP A 24 0.52 24.96 -7.25
N GLY A 25 0.23 23.95 -8.08
CA GLY A 25 0.02 24.11 -9.52
C GLY A 25 -1.41 23.89 -10.02
N THR A 26 -2.33 23.37 -9.18
CA THR A 26 -3.69 22.96 -9.58
C THR A 26 -3.70 22.25 -10.94
N VAL A 27 -2.93 21.16 -11.05
CA VAL A 27 -2.70 20.45 -12.32
C VAL A 27 -3.90 19.63 -12.80
N VAL A 28 -4.81 19.27 -11.90
CA VAL A 28 -6.07 18.58 -12.22
C VAL A 28 -7.27 19.22 -11.51
N SER A 29 -8.48 18.92 -11.99
CA SER A 29 -9.71 19.34 -11.31
C SER A 29 -9.80 18.75 -9.89
N TRP A 30 -10.48 19.45 -8.98
CA TRP A 30 -10.68 18.95 -7.61
C TRP A 30 -11.38 17.59 -7.57
N SER A 31 -12.38 17.37 -8.43
CA SER A 31 -13.06 16.07 -8.54
C SER A 31 -12.09 14.95 -8.93
N THR A 32 -11.19 15.20 -9.87
CA THR A 32 -10.17 14.24 -10.29
C THR A 32 -9.15 13.99 -9.19
N PHE A 33 -8.68 15.05 -8.52
CA PHE A 33 -7.75 14.95 -7.40
C PHE A 33 -8.29 14.04 -6.29
N ILE A 34 -9.52 14.27 -5.85
CA ILE A 34 -10.17 13.46 -4.81
C ILE A 34 -10.26 11.99 -5.21
N LYS A 35 -10.61 11.69 -6.47
CA LYS A 35 -10.65 10.31 -6.98
C LYS A 35 -9.26 9.65 -6.90
N ILE A 36 -8.21 10.36 -7.34
CA ILE A 36 -6.82 9.87 -7.27
C ILE A 36 -6.40 9.63 -5.82
N THR A 37 -6.72 10.55 -4.90
CA THR A 37 -6.46 10.40 -3.46
C THR A 37 -7.09 9.14 -2.89
N ILE A 38 -8.38 8.92 -3.18
CA ILE A 38 -9.11 7.73 -2.71
C ILE A 38 -8.48 6.47 -3.30
N THR A 39 -8.16 6.48 -4.60
CA THR A 39 -7.51 5.34 -5.26
C THR A 39 -6.16 5.01 -4.62
N ALA A 40 -5.30 6.01 -4.36
CA ALA A 40 -4.01 5.80 -3.71
C ALA A 40 -4.18 5.21 -2.30
N ALA A 41 -5.14 5.71 -1.51
CA ALA A 41 -5.45 5.20 -0.18
C ALA A 41 -5.92 3.74 -0.22
N VAL A 42 -6.82 3.39 -1.15
CA VAL A 42 -7.31 2.02 -1.34
C VAL A 42 -6.18 1.07 -1.70
N ILE A 43 -5.26 1.46 -2.59
CA ILE A 43 -4.10 0.65 -2.97
C ILE A 43 -3.22 0.36 -1.75
N VAL A 44 -2.94 1.37 -0.92
CA VAL A 44 -2.13 1.21 0.29
C VAL A 44 -2.80 0.24 1.27
N ILE A 45 -4.09 0.46 1.58
CA ILE A 45 -4.84 -0.38 2.50
C ILE A 45 -4.90 -1.84 2.00
N ALA A 46 -5.21 -2.04 0.72
CA ALA A 46 -5.28 -3.37 0.12
C ALA A 46 -3.91 -4.08 0.16
N THR A 47 -2.83 -3.37 -0.18
CA THR A 47 -1.47 -3.93 -0.17
C THR A 47 -1.05 -4.35 1.24
N LEU A 48 -1.31 -3.50 2.24
CA LEU A 48 -1.01 -3.83 3.63
C LEU A 48 -1.88 -4.96 4.16
N GLY A 49 -3.18 -4.96 3.85
CA GLY A 49 -4.11 -6.03 4.21
C GLY A 49 -3.68 -7.38 3.64
N LEU A 50 -3.34 -7.43 2.35
CA LEU A 50 -2.80 -8.64 1.72
C LEU A 50 -1.48 -9.09 2.34
N ALA A 51 -0.60 -8.15 2.71
CA ALA A 51 0.66 -8.48 3.37
C ALA A 51 0.45 -9.09 4.76
N MET A 52 -0.53 -8.58 5.51
CA MET A 52 -0.92 -9.12 6.81
C MET A 52 -1.48 -10.54 6.65
N LEU A 53 -2.41 -10.73 5.71
CA LEU A 53 -2.97 -12.05 5.41
C LEU A 53 -1.87 -13.04 4.98
N TYR A 54 -0.92 -12.61 4.14
CA TYR A 54 0.20 -13.47 3.75
C TYR A 54 1.03 -13.89 4.97
N ARG A 55 1.37 -12.95 5.85
CA ARG A 55 2.14 -13.25 7.07
C ARG A 55 1.39 -14.20 8.00
N GLU A 56 0.11 -13.96 8.21
CA GLU A 56 -0.71 -14.73 9.14
C GLU A 56 -1.04 -16.13 8.60
N TYR A 57 -1.40 -16.27 7.32
CA TYR A 57 -1.86 -17.54 6.80
C TYR A 57 -0.76 -18.39 6.15
N ILE A 58 0.24 -17.78 5.52
CA ILE A 58 1.25 -18.51 4.74
C ILE A 58 2.53 -18.68 5.54
N GLU A 59 3.07 -17.62 6.13
CA GLU A 59 4.28 -17.75 6.96
C GLU A 59 4.01 -18.58 8.22
N GLU A 60 2.92 -18.34 8.95
CA GLU A 60 2.57 -19.13 10.15
C GLU A 60 2.35 -20.61 9.82
N LYS A 61 1.63 -20.91 8.73
CA LYS A 61 1.41 -22.28 8.29
C LYS A 61 2.72 -22.98 7.92
N SER A 62 3.61 -22.30 7.18
CA SER A 62 4.92 -22.88 6.82
C SER A 62 5.76 -23.19 8.06
N MET A 63 5.73 -22.33 9.10
CA MET A 63 6.51 -22.56 10.32
C MET A 63 5.95 -23.71 11.18
N LYS A 64 4.64 -23.96 11.13
CA LYS A 64 4.03 -25.16 11.74
C LYS A 64 4.38 -26.43 10.95
N GLU A 65 4.33 -26.39 9.62
CA GLU A 65 4.73 -27.52 8.77
C GLU A 65 6.23 -27.88 8.95
N ASP A 66 7.09 -26.87 9.10
CA ASP A 66 8.52 -27.04 9.34
C ASP A 66 8.88 -27.34 10.82
N LYS A 67 7.89 -27.55 11.70
CA LYS A 67 8.03 -27.84 13.14
C LYS A 67 8.80 -26.78 13.95
N TYR A 68 8.87 -25.55 13.46
CA TYR A 68 9.38 -24.41 14.24
C TYR A 68 8.35 -23.91 15.25
N LEU A 69 7.07 -24.19 15.01
CA LEU A 69 5.95 -23.95 15.92
C LEU A 69 5.18 -25.27 16.09
N ASP A 70 4.75 -25.56 17.33
CA ASP A 70 3.92 -26.73 17.66
C ASP A 70 2.46 -26.53 17.19
#